data_AF-A0A428YCU1-F1
#
_entry.id   AF-A0A428YCU1-F1
#
_cell.length_a   1.000
_cell.length_b   1.000
_cell.length_c   1.000
_cell.angle_alpha   90.00
_cell.angle_beta   90.00
_cell.angle_gamma   90.00
#
_symmetry.space_group_name_H-M   'P 1'
#
loop_
_entity.id
_entity.type
_entity.pdbx_description
1 polymer ?
#
loop_
_entity_poly.entity_id
_entity_poly.type
_entity_poly.pdbx_seq_one_letter_code
_entity_poly.pdbx_strand_id
1 'polypeptide(L)'
;MPDAIAAHLEMRSSNRAAVMGLFLCPASRLPELITELIKARPVKPVALSLVIDTGLGGVPKALSIVESRTELLALRMVEMPAPSDVDDQWLERVSEFVPEDVIRVIEPRRGGPDWLESIRKVAEHGSWPKLRCGGLSQQAFPTVDEISDFLSVVSTGGVSFKATAGLHNAVRHTDEETGFTHHGFLNLLVATARSLSGGDVREALGSTDSDALAKEAGELSEAAAHAVRGVFASYGSCSLAEPVADLEQLGLL
;
A
#
# COMPACT_ATOMS: atom_id res chain seq x y z
N MET A 1 -12.34 -7.09 -14.23
CA MET A 1 -11.44 -8.19 -13.81
C MET A 1 -10.62 -8.73 -14.97
N PRO A 2 -11.19 -9.06 -16.15
CA PRO A 2 -10.42 -9.65 -17.24
C PRO A 2 -9.23 -8.78 -17.68
N ASP A 3 -9.47 -7.48 -17.91
CA ASP A 3 -8.41 -6.54 -18.33
C ASP A 3 -7.31 -6.39 -17.28
N ALA A 4 -7.69 -6.36 -15.99
CA ALA A 4 -6.72 -6.29 -14.89
C ALA A 4 -5.83 -7.54 -14.84
N ILE A 5 -6.40 -8.73 -15.06
CA ILE A 5 -5.63 -9.97 -15.12
C ILE A 5 -4.71 -9.97 -16.33
N ALA A 6 -5.21 -9.59 -17.51
CA ALA A 6 -4.42 -9.54 -18.73
C ALA A 6 -3.22 -8.59 -18.56
N ALA A 7 -3.47 -7.36 -18.10
CA ALA A 7 -2.43 -6.37 -17.83
C ALA A 7 -1.42 -6.86 -16.79
N HIS A 8 -1.88 -7.49 -15.70
CA HIS A 8 -0.99 -8.04 -14.67
C HIS A 8 -0.09 -9.17 -15.22
N LEU A 9 -0.65 -10.09 -16.01
CA LEU A 9 0.10 -11.19 -16.60
C LEU A 9 1.10 -10.73 -17.67
N GLU A 10 0.73 -9.74 -18.48
CA GLU A 10 1.62 -9.11 -19.46
C GLU A 10 2.79 -8.41 -18.75
N MET A 11 2.49 -7.57 -17.75
CA MET A 11 3.51 -6.86 -16.97
C MET A 11 4.48 -7.80 -16.27
N ARG A 12 3.99 -8.95 -15.78
CA ARG A 12 4.82 -10.00 -15.18
C ARG A 12 5.86 -10.58 -16.13
N SER A 13 5.61 -10.52 -17.44
CA SER A 13 6.53 -10.99 -18.47
C SER A 13 7.43 -9.90 -19.05
N SER A 14 7.24 -8.65 -18.64
CA SER A 14 8.01 -7.49 -19.11
C SER A 14 9.34 -7.31 -18.34
N ASN A 15 10.20 -6.43 -18.86
CA ASN A 15 11.40 -5.96 -18.15
C ASN A 15 11.09 -5.15 -16.87
N ARG A 16 9.82 -4.74 -16.68
CA ARG A 16 9.33 -3.98 -15.52
C ARG A 16 8.75 -4.88 -14.42
N ALA A 17 8.91 -6.19 -14.51
CA ALA A 17 8.39 -7.13 -13.51
C ALA A 17 8.95 -6.87 -12.09
N ALA A 18 10.13 -6.26 -11.97
CA ALA A 18 10.77 -5.95 -10.69
C ALA A 18 10.05 -4.85 -9.88
N VAL A 19 9.32 -3.96 -10.54
CA VAL A 19 8.58 -2.86 -9.88
C VAL A 19 7.09 -3.18 -9.69
N MET A 20 6.67 -4.38 -10.07
CA MET A 20 5.28 -4.82 -9.94
C MET A 20 5.02 -5.43 -8.56
N GLY A 21 3.91 -5.00 -7.95
CA GLY A 21 3.43 -5.54 -6.68
C GLY A 21 2.48 -6.73 -6.83
N LEU A 22 1.73 -6.99 -5.76
CA LEU A 22 0.70 -8.03 -5.69
C LEU A 22 -0.52 -7.66 -6.53
N PHE A 23 -1.24 -8.66 -7.03
CA PHE A 23 -2.57 -8.44 -7.60
C PHE A 23 -3.58 -8.20 -6.49
N LEU A 24 -4.31 -7.08 -6.52
CA LEU A 24 -5.32 -6.76 -5.51
C LEU A 24 -6.69 -7.32 -5.92
N CYS A 25 -7.35 -8.05 -5.02
CA CYS A 25 -8.69 -8.57 -5.25
C CYS A 25 -9.57 -8.39 -4.01
N PRO A 26 -10.75 -7.73 -4.12
CA PRO A 26 -11.76 -7.79 -3.08
C PRO A 26 -12.24 -9.22 -2.84
N ALA A 27 -12.44 -9.60 -1.57
CA ALA A 27 -12.93 -10.92 -1.19
C ALA A 27 -14.27 -11.26 -1.84
N SER A 28 -15.14 -10.26 -2.01
CA SER A 28 -16.41 -10.41 -2.74
C SER A 28 -16.25 -10.82 -4.21
N ARG A 29 -15.09 -10.54 -4.84
CA ARG A 29 -14.80 -10.80 -6.25
C ARG A 29 -13.89 -12.01 -6.49
N LEU A 30 -13.51 -12.73 -5.44
CA LEU A 30 -12.73 -13.96 -5.56
C LEU A 30 -13.30 -14.98 -6.57
N PRO A 31 -14.62 -15.25 -6.63
CA PRO A 31 -15.18 -16.18 -7.61
C PRO A 31 -14.96 -15.74 -9.06
N GLU A 32 -15.06 -14.43 -9.32
CA GLU A 32 -14.79 -13.84 -10.65
C GLU A 32 -13.30 -13.98 -11.00
N LEU A 33 -12.40 -13.65 -10.07
CA LEU A 33 -10.95 -13.81 -10.26
C LEU A 33 -10.59 -15.25 -10.62
N ILE A 34 -11.08 -16.23 -9.86
CA ILE A 34 -10.80 -17.65 -10.10
C ILE A 34 -11.30 -18.07 -11.49
N THR A 35 -12.52 -17.69 -11.86
CA THR A 35 -13.11 -18.02 -13.16
C THR A 35 -12.25 -17.50 -14.30
N GLU A 36 -11.77 -16.26 -14.21
CA GLU A 36 -10.93 -15.66 -15.24
C GLU A 36 -9.51 -16.25 -15.26
N LEU A 37 -8.92 -16.59 -14.11
CA LEU A 37 -7.61 -17.26 -14.06
C LEU A 37 -7.64 -18.67 -14.64
N ILE A 38 -8.74 -19.42 -14.46
CA ILE A 38 -8.93 -20.72 -15.12
C ILE A 38 -8.89 -20.58 -16.65
N LYS A 39 -9.49 -19.51 -17.19
CA LYS A 39 -9.45 -19.24 -18.64
C LYS A 39 -8.05 -18.81 -19.10
N ALA A 40 -7.41 -17.92 -18.34
CA ALA A 40 -6.11 -17.35 -18.67
C ALA A 40 -4.96 -18.38 -18.57
N ARG A 41 -5.08 -19.40 -17.71
CA ARG A 41 -4.09 -20.45 -17.49
C ARG A 41 -2.67 -19.91 -17.27
N PRO A 42 -2.45 -19.09 -16.22
CA PRO A 42 -1.14 -18.51 -15.98
C PRO A 42 -0.09 -19.60 -15.68
N VAL A 43 1.14 -19.40 -16.15
CA VAL A 43 2.26 -20.36 -15.97
C VAL A 43 2.61 -20.58 -14.48
N LYS A 44 2.41 -19.56 -13.65
CA LYS A 44 2.62 -19.59 -12.20
C LYS A 44 1.41 -18.96 -11.49
N PRO A 45 1.11 -19.39 -10.25
CA PRO A 45 0.10 -18.75 -9.42
C PRO A 45 0.27 -17.23 -9.34
N VAL A 46 -0.84 -16.51 -9.29
CA VAL A 46 -0.86 -15.06 -9.14
C VAL A 46 -0.64 -14.70 -7.67
N ALA A 47 0.38 -13.90 -7.38
CA ALA A 47 0.64 -13.40 -6.04
C ALA A 47 -0.46 -12.40 -5.65
N LEU A 48 -1.20 -12.70 -4.58
CA LEU A 48 -2.47 -12.08 -4.25
C LEU A 48 -2.35 -11.23 -2.97
N SER A 49 -2.85 -9.99 -3.07
CA SER A 49 -3.30 -9.21 -1.93
C SER A 49 -4.83 -9.25 -1.87
N LEU A 50 -5.37 -9.89 -0.84
CA LEU A 50 -6.81 -10.06 -0.65
C LEU A 50 -7.36 -8.89 0.17
N VAL A 51 -8.26 -8.11 -0.41
CA VAL A 51 -8.92 -6.98 0.27
C VAL A 51 -10.25 -7.44 0.87
N ILE A 52 -10.36 -7.42 2.19
CA ILE A 52 -11.55 -7.87 2.92
C ILE A 52 -12.59 -6.74 2.94
N ASP A 53 -13.50 -6.79 1.97
CA ASP A 53 -14.67 -5.91 1.84
C ASP A 53 -15.95 -6.55 2.41
N THR A 54 -15.84 -7.74 3.00
CA THR A 54 -16.94 -8.54 3.56
C THR A 54 -16.98 -8.53 5.10
N GLY A 55 -16.09 -7.75 5.74
CA GLY A 55 -15.92 -7.70 7.19
C GLY A 55 -15.11 -8.87 7.75
N LEU A 56 -14.69 -8.74 9.02
CA LEU A 56 -13.77 -9.70 9.66
C LEU A 56 -14.31 -11.14 9.66
N GLY A 57 -15.63 -11.34 9.84
CA GLY A 57 -16.25 -12.66 9.79
C GLY A 57 -16.19 -13.33 8.41
N GLY A 58 -15.91 -12.58 7.34
CA GLY A 58 -15.72 -13.11 5.99
C GLY A 58 -14.33 -13.68 5.73
N VAL A 59 -13.34 -13.37 6.59
CA VAL A 59 -11.93 -13.77 6.38
C VAL A 59 -11.77 -15.29 6.28
N PRO A 60 -12.27 -16.12 7.22
CA PRO A 60 -12.03 -17.57 7.14
C PRO A 60 -12.55 -18.21 5.85
N LYS A 61 -13.72 -17.75 5.38
CA LYS A 61 -14.30 -18.22 4.12
C LYS A 61 -13.44 -17.82 2.91
N ALA A 62 -12.98 -16.57 2.88
CA ALA A 62 -12.18 -16.07 1.78
C ALA A 62 -10.82 -16.79 1.70
N LEU A 63 -10.18 -17.03 2.85
CA LEU A 63 -8.93 -17.79 2.93
C LEU A 63 -9.11 -19.23 2.48
N SER A 64 -10.16 -19.92 2.95
CA SER A 64 -10.47 -21.28 2.51
C SER A 64 -10.67 -21.39 0.99
N ILE A 65 -11.28 -20.37 0.36
CA ILE A 65 -11.40 -20.30 -1.11
C ILE A 65 -10.02 -20.21 -1.77
N VAL A 66 -9.14 -19.33 -1.28
CA VAL A 66 -7.80 -19.14 -1.86
C VAL A 66 -6.93 -20.38 -1.66
N GLU A 67 -6.96 -21.00 -0.48
CA GLU A 67 -6.23 -22.24 -0.17
C GLU A 67 -6.67 -23.41 -1.05
N SER A 68 -7.97 -23.46 -1.42
CA SER A 68 -8.47 -24.48 -2.36
C SER A 68 -8.00 -24.30 -3.81
N ARG A 69 -7.28 -23.20 -4.11
CA ARG A 69 -6.85 -22.77 -5.45
C ARG A 69 -5.37 -22.40 -5.52
N THR A 70 -4.52 -23.07 -4.75
CA THR A 70 -3.06 -22.81 -4.70
C THR A 70 -2.36 -22.94 -6.06
N GLU A 71 -2.94 -23.67 -7.02
CA GLU A 71 -2.48 -23.76 -8.40
C GLU A 71 -2.69 -22.47 -9.22
N LEU A 72 -3.62 -21.61 -8.79
CA LEU A 72 -3.94 -20.33 -9.43
C LEU A 72 -3.51 -19.13 -8.60
N LEU A 73 -3.52 -19.24 -7.27
CA LEU A 73 -3.36 -18.12 -6.34
C LEU A 73 -2.28 -18.42 -5.31
N ALA A 74 -1.43 -17.42 -5.05
CA ALA A 74 -0.49 -17.43 -3.94
C ALA A 74 -0.79 -16.25 -3.02
N LEU A 75 -1.47 -16.51 -1.90
CA LEU A 75 -1.78 -15.46 -0.93
C LEU A 75 -0.50 -14.92 -0.31
N ARG A 76 -0.34 -13.60 -0.32
CA ARG A 76 0.81 -12.90 0.28
C ARG A 76 0.39 -11.85 1.29
N MET A 77 -0.79 -11.28 1.12
CA MET A 77 -1.26 -10.16 1.91
C MET A 77 -2.78 -10.23 2.09
N VAL A 78 -3.25 -9.84 3.27
CA VAL A 78 -4.67 -9.62 3.58
C VAL A 78 -4.81 -8.19 4.07
N GLU A 79 -5.63 -7.40 3.39
CA GLU A 79 -5.90 -6.00 3.72
C GLU A 79 -7.33 -5.84 4.23
N MET A 80 -7.54 -5.06 5.29
CA MET A 80 -8.90 -4.79 5.79
C MET A 80 -9.06 -3.40 6.41
N PRO A 81 -10.25 -2.79 6.31
CA PRO A 81 -10.57 -1.59 7.08
C PRO A 81 -10.68 -1.93 8.57
N ALA A 82 -10.16 -1.05 9.41
CA ALA A 82 -10.37 -1.16 10.84
C ALA A 82 -11.79 -0.71 11.24
N PRO A 83 -12.33 -1.24 12.35
CA PRO A 83 -13.50 -0.65 13.01
C PRO A 83 -13.18 0.79 13.49
N SER A 84 -14.21 1.52 13.93
CA SER A 84 -14.01 2.83 14.57
C SER A 84 -13.15 2.72 15.82
N ASP A 85 -13.40 1.68 16.62
CA ASP A 85 -12.75 1.45 17.89
C ASP A 85 -11.83 0.24 17.72
N VAL A 86 -10.54 0.49 17.52
CA VAL A 86 -9.53 -0.56 17.44
C VAL A 86 -9.14 -0.96 18.85
N ASP A 87 -9.49 -2.20 19.23
CA ASP A 87 -9.15 -2.82 20.50
C ASP A 87 -8.31 -4.10 20.29
N ASP A 88 -7.71 -4.57 21.38
CA ASP A 88 -6.83 -5.74 21.35
C ASP A 88 -7.59 -7.01 20.96
N GLN A 89 -8.84 -7.16 21.40
CA GLN A 89 -9.65 -8.33 21.07
C GLN A 89 -9.90 -8.45 19.56
N TRP A 90 -10.13 -7.32 18.88
CA TRP A 90 -10.31 -7.31 17.44
C TRP A 90 -9.01 -7.65 16.72
N LEU A 91 -7.86 -7.11 17.17
CA LEU A 91 -6.54 -7.40 16.59
C LEU A 91 -6.10 -8.85 16.83
N GLU A 92 -6.41 -9.42 17.99
CA GLU A 92 -6.22 -10.84 18.31
C GLU A 92 -7.01 -11.72 17.33
N ARG A 93 -8.29 -11.40 17.08
CA ARG A 93 -9.09 -12.14 16.08
C ARG A 93 -8.55 -12.03 14.66
N VAL A 94 -8.00 -10.86 14.28
CA VAL A 94 -7.31 -10.72 12.98
C VAL A 94 -6.11 -11.69 12.92
N SER A 95 -5.36 -11.79 14.00
CA SER A 95 -4.20 -12.69 14.13
C SER A 95 -4.60 -14.16 14.12
N GLU A 96 -5.75 -14.52 14.71
CA GLU A 96 -6.30 -15.88 14.67
C GLU A 96 -6.76 -16.27 13.26
N PHE A 97 -7.33 -15.33 12.51
CA PHE A 97 -7.89 -15.61 11.19
C PHE A 97 -6.85 -15.57 10.07
N VAL A 98 -5.85 -14.69 10.15
CA VAL A 98 -4.85 -14.53 9.08
C VAL A 98 -3.57 -15.31 9.45
N PRO A 99 -3.09 -16.22 8.59
CA PRO A 99 -1.86 -16.99 8.83
C PRO A 99 -0.64 -16.10 9.11
N GLU A 100 0.27 -16.56 9.97
CA GLU A 100 1.47 -15.81 10.37
C GLU A 100 2.42 -15.49 9.19
N ASP A 101 2.43 -16.33 8.15
CA ASP A 101 3.25 -16.14 6.94
C ASP A 101 2.59 -15.21 5.90
N VAL A 102 1.39 -14.70 6.20
CA VAL A 102 0.65 -13.75 5.36
C VAL A 102 0.71 -12.35 5.97
N ILE A 103 1.07 -11.36 5.16
CA ILE A 103 1.16 -9.98 5.62
C ILE A 103 -0.23 -9.45 5.95
N ARG A 104 -0.46 -9.09 7.21
CA ARG A 104 -1.68 -8.45 7.68
C ARG A 104 -1.54 -6.94 7.50
N VAL A 105 -2.48 -6.34 6.77
CA VAL A 105 -2.51 -4.90 6.52
C VAL A 105 -3.86 -4.36 7.00
N ILE A 106 -3.82 -3.39 7.91
CA ILE A 106 -5.03 -2.85 8.53
C ILE A 106 -5.07 -1.36 8.24
N GLU A 107 -6.24 -0.84 7.84
CA GLU A 107 -6.47 0.59 7.57
C GLU A 107 -7.22 1.24 8.75
N PRO A 108 -6.50 1.81 9.76
CA PRO A 108 -7.11 2.66 10.78
C PRO A 108 -7.88 3.82 10.17
N ARG A 109 -9.04 4.14 10.75
CA ARG A 109 -9.87 5.26 10.29
C ARG A 109 -9.21 6.59 10.62
N ARG A 110 -8.81 7.34 9.59
CA ARG A 110 -8.22 8.68 9.73
C ARG A 110 -9.24 9.71 10.23
N GLY A 111 -8.74 10.70 10.97
CA GLY A 111 -9.48 11.89 11.38
C GLY A 111 -10.17 11.80 12.75
N GLY A 112 -10.11 10.65 13.43
CA GLY A 112 -10.58 10.50 14.81
C GLY A 112 -9.49 10.88 15.84
N PRO A 113 -9.86 11.23 17.08
CA PRO A 113 -8.89 11.56 18.15
C PRO A 113 -7.94 10.39 18.46
N ASP A 114 -8.41 9.16 18.28
CA ASP A 114 -7.66 7.93 18.58
C ASP A 114 -6.95 7.34 17.34
N TRP A 115 -6.84 8.10 16.24
CA TRP A 115 -6.28 7.58 14.99
C TRP A 115 -4.81 7.14 15.15
N LEU A 116 -3.96 7.99 15.73
CA LEU A 116 -2.54 7.67 15.97
C LEU A 116 -2.38 6.50 16.95
N GLU A 117 -3.25 6.42 17.96
CA GLU A 117 -3.27 5.29 18.90
C GLU A 117 -3.69 3.99 18.22
N SER A 118 -4.68 4.04 17.32
CA SER A 118 -5.08 2.90 16.51
C SER A 118 -3.95 2.41 15.60
N ILE A 119 -3.18 3.32 15.01
CA ILE A 119 -1.98 2.98 14.22
C ILE A 119 -0.94 2.27 15.09
N ARG A 120 -0.69 2.79 16.31
CA ARG A 120 0.25 2.19 17.26
C ARG A 120 -0.18 0.76 17.64
N LYS A 121 -1.44 0.54 18.01
CA LYS A 121 -1.96 -0.80 18.32
C LYS A 121 -1.82 -1.77 17.15
N VAL A 122 -2.16 -1.33 15.93
CA VAL A 122 -1.98 -2.15 14.71
C VAL A 122 -0.53 -2.57 14.55
N ALA A 123 0.42 -1.65 14.76
CA ALA A 123 1.85 -1.92 14.69
C ALA A 123 2.31 -2.89 15.79
N GLU A 124 1.88 -2.69 17.03
CA GLU A 124 2.25 -3.53 18.19
C GLU A 124 1.74 -4.98 18.04
N HIS A 125 0.61 -5.18 17.36
CA HIS A 125 0.09 -6.52 17.01
C HIS A 125 0.73 -7.11 15.74
N GLY A 126 1.83 -6.52 15.24
CA GLY A 126 2.60 -7.04 14.11
C GLY A 126 1.85 -6.98 12.78
N SER A 127 0.88 -6.07 12.64
CA SER A 127 0.19 -5.77 11.38
C SER A 127 0.71 -4.48 10.79
N TRP A 128 0.72 -4.36 9.46
CA TRP A 128 1.13 -3.15 8.75
C TRP A 128 0.01 -2.13 8.76
N PRO A 129 0.23 -0.92 9.28
CA PRO A 129 -0.73 0.16 9.12
C PRO A 129 -0.86 0.54 7.64
N LYS A 130 -2.08 0.79 7.20
CA LYS A 130 -2.41 1.25 5.86
C LYS A 130 -2.88 2.69 5.90
N LEU A 131 -2.22 3.52 5.11
CA LEU A 131 -2.55 4.93 4.94
C LEU A 131 -3.31 5.10 3.62
N ARG A 132 -4.52 5.65 3.68
CA ARG A 132 -5.24 6.10 2.49
C ARG A 132 -4.88 7.54 2.18
N CYS A 133 -4.43 7.79 0.95
CA CYS A 133 -3.95 9.07 0.46
C CYS A 133 -4.87 9.74 -0.57
N GLY A 134 -6.06 9.19 -0.83
CA GLY A 134 -7.01 9.78 -1.77
C GLY A 134 -8.39 9.12 -1.77
N GLY A 135 -9.33 9.75 -2.48
CA GLY A 135 -10.72 9.30 -2.60
C GLY A 135 -11.57 10.33 -3.35
N LEU A 136 -12.90 10.22 -3.19
CA LEU A 136 -13.87 11.05 -3.93
C LEU A 136 -14.18 12.41 -3.28
N SER A 137 -13.54 12.73 -2.15
CA SER A 137 -13.69 14.01 -1.47
C SER A 137 -12.35 14.53 -0.97
N GLN A 138 -12.25 15.86 -0.80
CA GLN A 138 -11.04 16.49 -0.26
C GLN A 138 -10.62 15.90 1.09
N GLN A 139 -11.58 15.52 1.95
CA GLN A 139 -11.25 14.93 3.25
C GLN A 139 -10.63 13.54 3.14
N ALA A 140 -10.65 12.87 1.97
CA ALA A 140 -9.98 11.60 1.75
C ALA A 140 -8.46 11.74 1.56
N PHE A 141 -7.98 12.96 1.28
CA PHE A 141 -6.56 13.29 1.12
C PHE A 141 -5.98 13.75 2.46
N PRO A 142 -4.98 13.05 3.03
CA PRO A 142 -4.36 13.46 4.28
C PRO A 142 -3.55 14.73 4.11
N THR A 143 -3.45 15.55 5.15
CA THR A 143 -2.57 16.71 5.18
C THR A 143 -1.10 16.29 5.35
N VAL A 144 -0.17 17.23 5.13
CA VAL A 144 1.26 17.02 5.43
C VAL A 144 1.47 16.65 6.91
N ASP A 145 0.74 17.31 7.82
CA ASP A 145 0.82 17.01 9.25
C ASP A 145 0.33 15.59 9.56
N GLU A 146 -0.81 15.18 9.00
CA GLU A 146 -1.35 13.84 9.23
C GLU A 146 -0.40 12.74 8.75
N ILE A 147 0.25 12.90 7.58
CA ILE A 147 1.24 11.92 7.11
C ILE A 147 2.50 11.97 7.98
N SER A 148 2.96 13.15 8.39
CA SER A 148 4.14 13.22 9.23
C SER A 148 3.91 12.59 10.62
N ASP A 149 2.73 12.78 11.19
CA ASP A 149 2.37 12.19 12.47
C ASP A 149 2.23 10.67 12.34
N PHE A 150 1.63 10.19 11.24
CA PHE A 150 1.63 8.77 10.87
C PHE A 150 3.06 8.19 10.78
N LEU A 151 3.96 8.86 10.06
CA LEU A 151 5.36 8.43 9.90
C LEU A 151 6.10 8.37 11.23
N SER A 152 5.81 9.27 12.17
CA SER A 152 6.40 9.26 13.50
C SER A 152 6.04 7.99 14.30
N VAL A 153 4.81 7.50 14.15
CA VAL A 153 4.33 6.29 14.83
C VAL A 153 4.95 5.04 14.20
N VAL A 154 4.88 4.90 12.87
CA VAL A 154 5.36 3.68 12.19
C VAL A 154 6.88 3.55 12.23
N SER A 155 7.63 4.65 12.10
CA SER A 155 9.09 4.62 12.15
C SER A 155 9.60 4.24 13.54
N THR A 156 8.90 4.66 14.60
CA THR A 156 9.23 4.29 15.98
C THR A 156 8.87 2.83 16.27
N GLY A 157 7.76 2.34 15.72
CA GLY A 157 7.28 0.97 15.91
C GLY A 157 8.06 -0.09 15.14
N GLY A 158 8.93 0.30 14.19
CA GLY A 158 9.72 -0.63 13.40
C GLY A 158 8.90 -1.54 12.48
N VAL A 159 7.64 -1.15 12.19
CA VAL A 159 6.76 -1.89 11.28
C VAL A 159 6.75 -1.26 9.90
N SER A 160 6.55 -2.08 8.88
CA SER A 160 6.27 -1.57 7.55
C SER A 160 4.86 -1.00 7.47
N PHE A 161 4.66 -0.08 6.54
CA PHE A 161 3.34 0.43 6.19
C PHE A 161 3.09 0.34 4.69
N LYS A 162 1.80 0.44 4.33
CA LYS A 162 1.36 0.52 2.94
C LYS A 162 0.57 1.80 2.72
N ALA A 163 0.83 2.52 1.63
CA ALA A 163 0.02 3.68 1.24
C ALA A 163 -0.88 3.35 0.04
N THR A 164 -2.10 3.89 -0.03
CA THR A 164 -3.04 3.54 -1.12
C THR A 164 -3.90 4.72 -1.52
N ALA A 165 -4.44 4.66 -2.74
CA ALA A 165 -5.28 5.67 -3.38
C ALA A 165 -4.56 7.01 -3.61
N GLY A 166 -4.69 7.57 -4.81
CA GLY A 166 -4.19 8.92 -5.13
C GLY A 166 -2.68 9.03 -5.40
N LEU A 167 -1.92 7.93 -5.30
CA LEU A 167 -0.46 7.89 -5.49
C LEU A 167 -0.05 7.47 -6.92
N HIS A 168 -0.68 8.10 -7.92
CA HIS A 168 -0.42 7.81 -9.33
C HIS A 168 0.82 8.52 -9.88
N ASN A 169 1.17 9.67 -9.29
CA ASN A 169 2.32 10.46 -9.69
C ASN A 169 3.43 10.44 -8.65
N ALA A 170 4.67 10.64 -9.12
CA ALA A 170 5.84 10.67 -8.26
C ALA A 170 5.80 11.84 -7.28
N VAL A 171 5.33 13.01 -7.74
CA VAL A 171 5.43 14.27 -7.01
C VAL A 171 4.06 14.86 -6.70
N ARG A 172 3.98 15.53 -5.56
CA ARG A 172 2.83 16.26 -5.07
C ARG A 172 2.33 17.27 -6.12
N HIS A 173 1.04 17.26 -6.37
CA HIS A 173 0.42 18.16 -7.34
C HIS A 173 -1.03 18.45 -6.95
N THR A 174 -1.62 19.49 -7.53
CA THR A 174 -3.05 19.74 -7.44
C THR A 174 -3.67 19.30 -8.75
N ASP A 175 -4.64 18.40 -8.68
CA ASP A 175 -5.40 17.93 -9.83
C ASP A 175 -6.27 19.08 -10.38
N GLU A 176 -6.18 19.33 -11.69
CA GLU A 176 -6.83 20.48 -12.32
C GLU A 176 -8.36 20.34 -12.40
N GLU A 177 -8.86 19.10 -12.48
CA GLU A 177 -10.29 18.82 -12.63
C GLU A 177 -11.03 18.91 -11.28
N THR A 178 -10.47 18.29 -10.26
CA THR A 178 -11.08 18.18 -8.92
C THR A 178 -10.63 19.30 -7.97
N GLY A 179 -9.48 19.92 -8.24
CA GLY A 179 -8.82 20.85 -7.34
C GLY A 179 -8.22 20.19 -6.09
N PHE A 180 -8.22 18.86 -6.01
CA PHE A 180 -7.67 18.14 -4.86
C PHE A 180 -6.15 18.11 -4.93
N THR A 181 -5.50 18.29 -3.79
CA THR A 181 -4.04 18.16 -3.71
C THR A 181 -3.64 16.75 -3.36
N HIS A 182 -2.94 16.11 -4.28
CA HIS A 182 -2.39 14.77 -4.18
C HIS A 182 -0.97 14.81 -3.61
N HIS A 183 -0.63 13.84 -2.76
CA HIS A 183 0.77 13.54 -2.46
C HIS A 183 1.36 12.64 -3.54
N GLY A 184 2.66 12.78 -3.80
CA GLY A 184 3.38 11.88 -4.69
C GLY A 184 3.99 10.69 -3.94
N PHE A 185 4.15 9.54 -4.61
CA PHE A 185 4.80 8.38 -3.96
C PHE A 185 6.29 8.65 -3.68
N LEU A 186 6.96 9.51 -4.45
CA LEU A 186 8.34 9.92 -4.20
C LEU A 186 8.42 10.85 -2.98
N ASN A 187 7.43 11.73 -2.76
CA ASN A 187 7.32 12.51 -1.54
C ASN A 187 7.27 11.61 -0.31
N LEU A 188 6.46 10.55 -0.33
CA LEU A 188 6.37 9.58 0.78
C LEU A 188 7.68 8.82 0.98
N LEU A 189 8.37 8.44 -0.11
CA LEU A 189 9.66 7.75 -0.05
C LEU A 189 10.73 8.62 0.61
N VAL A 190 10.89 9.87 0.15
CA VAL A 190 11.85 10.82 0.71
C VAL A 190 11.48 11.20 2.14
N ALA A 191 10.19 11.42 2.43
CA ALA A 191 9.71 11.68 3.78
C ALA A 191 10.02 10.53 4.74
N THR A 192 9.89 9.28 4.28
CA THR A 192 10.28 8.10 5.07
C THR A 192 11.79 8.07 5.30
N ALA A 193 12.61 8.37 4.29
CA ALA A 193 14.05 8.47 4.44
C ALA A 193 14.45 9.51 5.50
N ARG A 194 13.85 10.69 5.43
CA ARG A 194 14.06 11.77 6.40
C ARG A 194 13.56 11.39 7.79
N SER A 195 12.43 10.70 7.90
CA SER A 195 11.94 10.20 9.18
C SER A 195 12.93 9.25 9.85
N LEU A 196 13.61 8.41 9.07
CA LEU A 196 14.63 7.48 9.57
C LEU A 196 15.96 8.15 9.91
N SER A 197 16.31 9.24 9.23
CA SER A 197 17.56 9.97 9.44
C SER A 197 17.42 11.19 10.36
N GLY A 198 16.22 11.49 10.87
CA GLY A 198 15.94 12.67 11.69
C GLY A 198 15.89 14.00 10.91
N GLY A 199 15.60 13.95 9.61
CA GLY A 199 15.42 15.12 8.74
C GLY A 199 13.99 15.70 8.76
N ASP A 200 13.76 16.73 7.93
CA ASP A 200 12.46 17.40 7.83
C ASP A 200 11.47 16.62 6.94
N VAL A 201 10.61 15.84 7.60
CA VAL A 201 9.55 15.05 6.96
C VAL A 201 8.51 15.94 6.27
N ARG A 202 8.17 17.10 6.84
CA ARG A 202 7.08 17.96 6.35
C ARG A 202 7.49 18.65 5.07
N GLU A 203 8.74 19.09 4.96
CA GLU A 203 9.27 19.69 3.73
C GLU A 203 9.23 18.68 2.57
N ALA A 204 9.67 17.44 2.79
CA ALA A 204 9.61 16.40 1.76
C ALA A 204 8.17 16.11 1.30
N LEU A 205 7.22 16.04 2.24
CA LEU A 205 5.80 15.82 1.93
C LEU A 205 5.15 17.01 1.22
N GLY A 206 5.57 18.24 1.52
CA GLY A 206 5.04 19.46 0.93
C GLY A 206 5.65 19.84 -0.41
N SER A 207 6.81 19.28 -0.75
CA SER A 207 7.57 19.63 -1.95
C SER A 207 6.84 19.29 -3.25
N THR A 208 6.86 20.24 -4.18
CA THR A 208 6.49 20.06 -5.59
C THR A 208 7.71 20.10 -6.51
N ASP A 209 8.92 20.15 -5.96
CA ASP A 209 10.18 20.18 -6.70
C ASP A 209 10.61 18.74 -7.03
N SER A 210 10.35 18.33 -8.28
CA SER A 210 10.63 16.97 -8.74
C SER A 210 12.12 16.66 -8.79
N ASP A 211 12.94 17.63 -9.17
CA ASP A 211 14.37 17.44 -9.37
C ASP A 211 15.08 17.30 -8.02
N ALA A 212 14.69 18.11 -7.03
CA ALA A 212 15.21 18.00 -5.67
C ALA A 212 14.87 16.65 -5.04
N LEU A 213 13.62 16.20 -5.16
CA LEU A 213 13.17 14.91 -4.62
C LEU A 213 13.87 13.72 -5.30
N ALA A 214 14.00 13.75 -6.63
CA ALA A 214 14.67 12.70 -7.39
C ALA A 214 16.16 12.63 -7.05
N LYS A 215 16.83 13.79 -6.93
CA LYS A 215 18.22 13.87 -6.50
C LYS A 215 18.42 13.26 -5.11
N GLU A 216 17.60 13.65 -4.13
CA GLU A 216 17.72 13.13 -2.77
C GLU A 216 17.49 11.62 -2.72
N ALA A 217 16.48 11.11 -3.45
CA ALA A 217 16.22 9.68 -3.55
C ALA A 217 17.39 8.92 -4.22
N GLY A 218 18.01 9.50 -5.25
CA GLY A 218 19.16 8.93 -5.96
C GLY A 218 20.47 8.95 -5.17
N GLU A 219 20.60 9.83 -4.18
CA GLU A 219 21.76 9.94 -3.29
C GLU A 219 21.69 8.97 -2.09
N LEU A 220 20.57 8.27 -1.88
CA LEU A 220 20.45 7.26 -0.83
C LEU A 220 21.44 6.12 -1.06
N SER A 221 22.25 5.84 -0.04
CA SER A 221 23.06 4.61 -0.02
C SER A 221 22.18 3.36 -0.14
N GLU A 222 22.72 2.25 -0.63
CA GLU A 222 21.99 0.99 -0.74
C GLU A 222 21.35 0.55 0.60
N ALA A 223 22.10 0.71 1.70
CA ALA A 223 21.60 0.41 3.05
C ALA A 223 20.44 1.33 3.45
N ALA A 224 20.53 2.63 3.16
CA ALA A 224 19.45 3.58 3.44
C ALA A 224 18.21 3.28 2.58
N ALA A 225 18.40 3.03 1.28
CA ALA A 225 17.31 2.66 0.37
C ALA A 225 16.65 1.33 0.76
N HIS A 226 17.41 0.37 1.30
CA HIS A 226 16.87 -0.86 1.85
C HIS A 226 16.05 -0.60 3.13
N ALA A 227 16.56 0.20 4.06
CA ALA A 227 15.85 0.58 5.28
C ALA A 227 14.53 1.32 4.97
N VAL A 228 14.57 2.27 4.03
CA VAL A 228 13.37 3.01 3.57
C VAL A 228 12.33 2.04 3.00
N ARG A 229 12.74 1.10 2.13
CA ARG A 229 11.83 0.08 1.59
C ARG A 229 11.36 -0.92 2.64
N GLY A 230 12.12 -1.12 3.71
CA GLY A 230 11.70 -1.90 4.87
C GLY A 230 10.54 -1.25 5.63
N VAL A 231 10.47 0.08 5.65
CA VAL A 231 9.38 0.84 6.31
C VAL A 231 8.27 1.18 5.33
N PHE A 232 8.55 1.88 4.25
CA PHE A 232 7.58 2.13 3.17
C PHE A 232 7.60 0.95 2.18
N ALA A 233 6.94 -0.15 2.56
CA ALA A 233 7.07 -1.42 1.86
C ALA A 233 6.29 -1.50 0.55
N SER A 234 5.16 -0.81 0.44
CA SER A 234 4.40 -0.78 -0.81
C SER A 234 3.45 0.40 -0.90
N TYR A 235 3.04 0.72 -2.12
CA TYR A 235 1.87 1.55 -2.36
C TYR A 235 0.96 0.94 -3.43
N GLY A 236 -0.32 1.35 -3.41
CA GLY A 236 -1.31 0.94 -4.39
C GLY A 236 -1.50 2.00 -5.48
N SER A 237 -1.35 1.59 -6.73
CA SER A 237 -1.78 2.35 -7.91
C SER A 237 -2.71 1.48 -8.78
N CYS A 238 -3.69 2.11 -9.43
CA CYS A 238 -4.61 1.45 -10.35
C CYS A 238 -3.93 1.04 -11.66
N SER A 239 -2.80 1.66 -11.96
CA SER A 239 -1.98 1.38 -13.14
C SER A 239 -0.50 1.52 -12.77
N LEU A 240 0.32 0.70 -13.40
CA LEU A 240 1.78 0.80 -13.29
C LEU A 240 2.37 1.75 -14.34
N ALA A 241 1.61 2.15 -15.36
CA ALA A 241 2.12 2.93 -16.46
C ALA A 241 2.56 4.33 -16.01
N GLU A 242 1.70 5.06 -15.30
CA GLU A 242 1.98 6.43 -14.84
C GLU A 242 3.12 6.46 -13.83
N PRO A 243 3.14 5.63 -12.76
CA PRO A 243 4.26 5.66 -11.82
C PRO A 243 5.61 5.28 -12.45
N VAL A 244 5.63 4.34 -13.39
CA VAL A 244 6.87 3.97 -14.09
C VAL A 244 7.31 5.08 -15.04
N ALA A 245 6.40 5.70 -15.77
CA ALA A 245 6.72 6.83 -16.64
C ALA A 245 7.33 8.00 -15.85
N ASP A 246 6.75 8.34 -14.69
CA ASP A 246 7.29 9.38 -13.82
C ASP A 246 8.70 9.02 -13.32
N LEU A 247 8.93 7.77 -12.90
CA LEU A 247 10.26 7.32 -12.46
C LEU A 247 11.30 7.33 -13.59
N GLU A 248 10.93 6.92 -14.81
CA GLU A 248 11.80 6.99 -15.99
C GLU A 248 12.13 8.45 -16.35
N GLN A 249 11.15 9.35 -16.30
CA GLN A 249 11.35 10.78 -16.55
C GLN A 249 12.30 11.42 -15.52
N LEU A 250 12.23 10.96 -14.26
CA LEU A 250 13.10 11.42 -13.17
C LEU A 250 14.47 10.71 -13.13
N GLY A 251 14.73 9.77 -14.05
CA GLY A 251 16.00 9.03 -14.11
C GLY A 251 16.22 8.07 -12.93
N LEU A 252 15.13 7.58 -12.32
CA LEU A 252 15.14 6.66 -11.17
C LEU A 252 14.92 5.19 -11.58
N LEU A 253 14.68 4.92 -12.87
CA LEU A 253 14.56 3.59 -13.49
C LEU A 253 15.28 3.54 -14.84
#